data_AF-A0A0Q7LCW5-F1
#
_entry.id   AF-A0A0Q7LCW5-F1
#
_cell.length_a   1.000
_cell.length_b   1.000
_cell.length_c   1.000
_cell.angle_alpha   90.00
_cell.angle_beta   90.00
_cell.angle_gamma   90.00
#
_symmetry.space_group_name_H-M   'P 1'
#
loop_
_entity.id
_entity.type
_entity.pdbx_description
1 polymer ?
#
loop_
_entity_poly.entity_id
_entity_poly.type
_entity_poly.pdbx_seq_one_letter_code
_entity_poly.pdbx_strand_id
1 'polypeptide(L)'
;MTRFLSHYDAIVIGLGALGAATLYQLSQRGARVLGIDQFAPPHDRGSSHGDSRITRLAIGEGDEYVPLVHRSHALWRELEARTGRELMTTTGGLGDAIADRVLGRESAHGLDLRPFARERLATSQHL
;
A
#
# COMPACT_ATOMS: atom_id res chain seq x y z
N MET A 1 34.71 -20.01 -26.39
CA MET A 1 33.41 -19.36 -26.10
C MET A 1 33.22 -19.28 -24.60
N THR A 2 33.60 -18.17 -23.98
CA THR A 2 33.50 -18.00 -22.53
C THR A 2 32.05 -17.65 -22.18
N ARG A 3 31.30 -18.62 -21.65
CA ARG A 3 29.95 -18.39 -21.14
C ARG A 3 30.05 -17.54 -19.87
N PHE A 4 29.78 -16.25 -19.96
CA PHE A 4 29.52 -15.44 -18.78
C PHE A 4 28.20 -15.91 -18.17
N LEU A 5 28.28 -16.73 -17.12
CA LEU A 5 27.14 -16.96 -16.24
C LEU A 5 26.90 -15.66 -15.46
N SER A 6 25.99 -14.83 -15.95
CA SER A 6 25.52 -13.67 -15.20
C SER A 6 24.77 -14.14 -13.97
N HIS A 7 25.41 -14.05 -12.80
CA HIS A 7 24.79 -14.37 -11.50
C HIS A 7 23.90 -13.21 -11.06
N TYR A 8 22.70 -13.50 -10.55
CA TYR A 8 21.87 -12.48 -9.90
C TYR A 8 21.97 -12.62 -8.39
N ASP A 9 21.94 -11.51 -7.67
CA ASP A 9 21.90 -11.51 -6.20
C ASP A 9 20.53 -11.96 -5.70
N ALA A 10 19.47 -11.70 -6.47
CA ALA A 10 18.11 -12.15 -6.21
C ALA A 10 17.32 -12.34 -7.51
N ILE A 11 16.36 -13.25 -7.48
CA ILE A 11 15.37 -13.44 -8.55
C ILE A 11 13.98 -13.30 -7.93
N VAL A 12 13.14 -12.42 -8.49
CA VAL A 12 11.75 -12.23 -8.10
C VAL A 12 10.86 -12.92 -9.13
N ILE A 13 10.12 -13.93 -8.68
CA ILE A 13 9.17 -14.69 -9.51
C ILE A 13 7.76 -14.18 -9.22
N GLY A 14 7.11 -13.65 -10.26
CA GLY A 14 5.89 -12.88 -10.17
C GLY A 14 6.18 -11.39 -9.93
N LEU A 15 5.77 -10.53 -10.86
CA LEU A 15 5.89 -9.08 -10.86
C LEU A 15 4.51 -8.38 -10.77
N GLY A 16 3.59 -8.98 -10.01
CA GLY A 16 2.43 -8.26 -9.47
C GLY A 16 2.82 -7.20 -8.44
N ALA A 17 1.86 -6.60 -7.73
CA ALA A 17 2.12 -5.47 -6.82
C ALA A 17 3.29 -5.68 -5.83
N LEU A 18 3.32 -6.81 -5.12
CA LEU A 18 4.40 -7.12 -4.16
C LEU A 18 5.74 -7.43 -4.86
N GLY A 19 5.70 -8.17 -5.97
CA GLY A 19 6.88 -8.56 -6.72
C GLY A 19 7.59 -7.36 -7.35
N ALA A 20 6.82 -6.48 -8.00
CA ALA A 20 7.35 -5.24 -8.57
C ALA A 20 7.93 -4.31 -7.48
N ALA A 21 7.25 -4.18 -6.33
CA ALA A 21 7.77 -3.41 -5.20
C ALA A 21 9.08 -4.01 -4.65
N THR A 22 9.17 -5.34 -4.56
CA THR A 22 10.38 -6.04 -4.11
C THR A 22 11.53 -5.85 -5.08
N LEU A 23 11.29 -6.07 -6.38
CA LEU A 23 12.26 -5.86 -7.46
C LEU A 23 12.82 -4.43 -7.42
N TYR A 24 11.92 -3.45 -7.33
CA TYR A 24 12.28 -2.04 -7.23
C TYR A 24 13.15 -1.79 -6.00
N GLN A 25 12.72 -2.20 -4.81
CA GLN A 25 13.45 -1.97 -3.57
C GLN A 25 14.84 -2.64 -3.56
N LEU A 26 14.97 -3.85 -4.13
CA LEU A 26 16.27 -4.52 -4.27
C LEU A 26 17.18 -3.77 -5.26
N SER A 27 16.64 -3.35 -6.41
CA SER A 27 17.42 -2.59 -7.41
C SER A 27 17.92 -1.25 -6.84
N GLN A 28 17.13 -0.57 -6.02
CA GLN A 28 17.51 0.69 -5.37
C GLN A 28 18.65 0.52 -4.37
N ARG A 29 18.87 -0.69 -3.85
CA ARG A 29 19.97 -1.04 -2.95
C ARG A 29 21.22 -1.55 -3.68
N GLY A 30 21.22 -1.49 -5.02
CA GLY A 30 22.35 -1.90 -5.84
C GLY A 30 22.42 -3.40 -6.14
N ALA A 31 21.40 -4.17 -5.76
CA ALA A 31 21.37 -5.61 -6.05
C ALA A 31 21.14 -5.85 -7.56
N ARG A 32 21.90 -6.79 -8.13
CA ARG A 32 21.66 -7.36 -9.45
C ARG A 32 20.46 -8.29 -9.36
N VAL A 33 19.27 -7.75 -9.62
CA VAL A 33 18.01 -8.48 -9.49
C VAL A 33 17.41 -8.80 -10.86
N LEU A 34 16.89 -10.03 -11.02
CA LEU A 34 16.09 -10.43 -12.17
C LEU A 34 14.61 -10.54 -11.77
N GLY A 35 13.75 -9.90 -12.53
CA GLY A 35 12.29 -10.06 -12.42
C GLY A 35 11.76 -10.97 -13.50
N ILE A 36 10.91 -11.93 -13.14
CA ILE A 36 10.24 -12.83 -14.07
C ILE A 36 8.75 -12.79 -13.77
N ASP A 37 7.93 -12.58 -14.79
CA ASP A 37 6.48 -12.75 -14.70
C ASP A 37 5.98 -13.61 -15.86
N GLN A 38 4.88 -14.34 -15.63
CA GLN A 38 4.24 -15.16 -16.66
C GLN A 38 3.65 -14.30 -17.78
N PHE A 39 3.26 -13.06 -17.47
CA PHE A 39 2.64 -12.11 -18.38
C PHE A 39 3.43 -10.79 -18.40
N ALA A 40 2.97 -9.81 -19.17
CA ALA A 40 3.55 -8.47 -19.19
C ALA A 40 2.80 -7.57 -18.18
N PRO A 41 3.39 -7.17 -17.04
CA PRO A 41 2.73 -6.29 -16.09
C PRO A 41 2.66 -4.84 -16.60
N PRO A 42 1.63 -4.06 -16.23
CA PRO A 42 0.43 -4.51 -15.51
C PRO A 42 -0.50 -5.34 -16.42
N HIS A 43 -1.19 -6.33 -15.84
CA HIS A 43 -2.14 -7.19 -16.56
C HIS A 43 -3.36 -7.54 -15.69
N ASP A 44 -4.42 -8.04 -16.32
CA ASP A 44 -5.69 -8.42 -15.69
C ASP A 44 -5.74 -9.86 -15.15
N ARG A 45 -4.72 -10.67 -15.42
CA ARG A 45 -4.65 -12.08 -14.99
C ARG A 45 -4.13 -12.34 -13.57
N GLY A 46 -4.18 -11.35 -12.67
CA GLY A 46 -3.73 -11.51 -11.27
C GLY A 46 -4.33 -10.47 -10.33
N SER A 47 -4.12 -10.57 -9.03
CA SER A 47 -4.88 -9.80 -8.01
C SER A 47 -4.58 -8.30 -7.93
N SER A 48 -3.72 -7.76 -8.80
CA SER A 48 -3.36 -6.34 -8.84
C SER A 48 -4.18 -5.52 -9.85
N HIS A 49 -5.04 -6.16 -10.64
CA HIS A 49 -5.83 -5.52 -11.70
C HIS A 49 -6.96 -4.62 -11.18
N GLY A 50 -7.60 -3.85 -12.07
CA GLY A 50 -8.62 -2.87 -11.68
C GLY A 50 -7.99 -1.57 -11.18
N ASP A 51 -8.80 -0.52 -11.13
CA ASP A 51 -8.25 0.85 -11.18
C ASP A 51 -7.71 1.35 -9.85
N SER A 52 -8.28 0.90 -8.73
CA SER A 52 -7.95 1.42 -7.40
C SER A 52 -7.87 0.34 -6.33
N ARG A 53 -7.23 0.69 -5.20
CA ARG A 53 -7.14 -0.12 -3.99
C ARG A 53 -7.29 0.78 -2.76
N ILE A 54 -8.00 0.28 -1.76
CA ILE A 54 -8.14 0.94 -0.47
C ILE A 54 -6.93 0.58 0.41
N THR A 55 -6.43 1.58 1.14
CA THR A 55 -5.49 1.40 2.25
C THR A 55 -6.01 2.18 3.47
N ARG A 56 -5.77 1.66 4.69
CA ARG A 56 -6.37 2.18 5.93
C ARG A 56 -5.33 2.24 7.04
N LEU A 57 -5.34 3.31 7.85
CA LEU A 57 -4.56 3.35 9.09
C LEU A 57 -5.30 2.67 10.26
N ALA A 58 -6.63 2.65 10.22
CA ALA A 58 -7.44 1.87 11.14
C ALA A 58 -7.44 0.39 10.70
N ILE A 59 -6.56 -0.39 11.33
CA ILE A 59 -6.40 -1.83 11.08
C ILE A 59 -7.18 -2.59 12.15
N GLY A 60 -8.18 -3.37 11.75
CA GLY A 60 -8.96 -4.23 12.65
C GLY A 60 -8.40 -5.65 12.72
N GLU A 61 -7.48 -5.97 11.82
CA GLU A 61 -6.87 -7.28 11.65
C GLU A 61 -5.78 -7.59 12.69
N GLY A 62 -5.25 -6.56 13.37
CA GLY A 62 -4.23 -6.69 14.42
C GLY A 62 -3.32 -5.46 14.51
N ASP A 63 -2.93 -5.08 15.74
CA ASP A 63 -2.06 -3.92 16.00
C ASP A 63 -0.67 -4.08 15.39
N GLU A 64 -0.21 -5.32 15.18
CA GLU A 64 1.06 -5.64 14.54
C GLU A 64 1.18 -5.12 13.10
N TYR A 65 0.05 -4.85 12.44
CA TYR A 65 0.02 -4.32 11.08
C TYR A 65 0.08 -2.79 11.03
N VAL A 66 -0.17 -2.10 12.15
CA VAL A 66 -0.16 -0.64 12.22
C VAL A 66 1.19 -0.05 11.77
N PRO A 67 2.36 -0.52 12.25
CA PRO A 67 3.64 -0.03 11.76
C PRO A 67 3.85 -0.26 10.25
N LEU A 68 3.35 -1.40 9.73
CA LEU A 68 3.49 -1.75 8.33
C LEU A 68 2.70 -0.80 7.42
N VAL A 69 1.46 -0.46 7.79
CA VAL A 69 0.64 0.44 6.96
C VAL A 69 1.15 1.88 7.01
N HIS A 70 1.64 2.35 8.16
CA HIS A 70 2.30 3.65 8.25
C HIS A 70 3.52 3.72 7.33
N ARG A 71 4.38 2.68 7.33
CA ARG A 71 5.54 2.64 6.42
C ARG A 71 5.10 2.57 4.94
N SER A 72 4.05 1.81 4.64
CA SER A 72 3.48 1.70 3.30
C SER A 72 3.00 3.05 2.77
N HIS A 73 2.27 3.84 3.57
CA HIS A 73 1.84 5.19 3.20
C HIS A 73 3.02 6.12 2.92
N ALA A 74 4.05 6.09 3.76
CA ALA A 74 5.26 6.88 3.53
C ALA A 74 5.94 6.49 2.19
N LEU A 75 6.05 5.19 1.89
CA LEU A 75 6.63 4.70 0.64
C LEU A 75 5.82 5.12 -0.60
N TRP A 76 4.49 5.18 -0.51
CA TRP A 76 3.67 5.73 -1.59
C TRP A 76 3.98 7.20 -1.85
N ARG A 77 4.07 8.03 -0.81
CA ARG A 77 4.44 9.45 -0.94
C ARG A 77 5.86 9.64 -1.49
N GLU A 78 6.81 8.82 -1.06
CA GLU A 78 8.17 8.79 -1.63
C GLU A 78 8.13 8.44 -3.14
N LEU A 79 7.31 7.48 -3.56
CA LEU A 79 7.18 7.10 -4.96
C LEU A 79 6.50 8.18 -5.81
N GLU A 80 5.47 8.84 -5.29
CA GLU A 80 4.86 10.02 -5.94
C GLU A 80 5.91 11.11 -6.17
N ALA A 81 6.66 11.48 -5.13
CA ALA A 81 7.69 12.52 -5.21
C ALA A 81 8.77 12.17 -6.24
N ARG A 82 9.13 10.89 -6.37
CA ARG A 82 10.13 10.43 -7.34
C ARG A 82 9.63 10.40 -8.77
N THR A 83 8.34 10.15 -8.98
CA THR A 83 7.76 9.95 -10.32
C THR A 83 7.04 11.19 -10.84
N GLY A 84 6.72 12.14 -9.96
CA GLY A 84 5.88 13.29 -10.28
C GLY A 84 4.42 12.93 -10.56
N ARG A 85 4.01 11.69 -10.26
CA ARG A 85 2.66 11.18 -10.49
C ARG A 85 1.90 11.17 -9.18
N GLU A 86 0.62 11.55 -9.23
CA GLU A 86 -0.31 11.27 -8.14
C GLU A 86 -0.68 9.78 -8.17
N LEU A 87 -0.43 9.08 -7.07
CA LEU A 87 -0.64 7.64 -6.90
C LEU A 87 -1.56 7.33 -5.71
N MET A 88 -1.67 8.23 -4.74
CA MET A 88 -2.46 8.04 -3.53
C MET A 88 -3.34 9.26 -3.23
N THR A 89 -4.62 9.14 -3.57
CA THR A 89 -5.66 10.12 -3.19
C THR A 89 -6.24 9.78 -1.81
N THR A 90 -6.25 10.75 -0.90
CA THR A 90 -6.83 10.58 0.44
C THR A 90 -8.33 10.90 0.41
N THR A 91 -9.17 9.86 0.40
CA THR A 91 -10.64 10.01 0.33
C THR A 91 -11.35 9.92 1.70
N GLY A 92 -10.61 9.60 2.76
CA GLY A 92 -11.17 9.23 4.06
C GLY A 92 -11.62 7.77 4.10
N GLY A 93 -12.31 7.37 5.17
CA GLY A 93 -12.80 6.00 5.33
C GLY A 93 -14.02 5.94 6.24
N LEU A 94 -15.03 5.18 5.83
CA LEU A 94 -16.19 4.83 6.64
C LEU A 94 -16.17 3.32 6.87
N GLY A 95 -16.24 2.92 8.13
CA GLY A 95 -16.38 1.52 8.53
C GLY A 95 -17.38 1.40 9.67
N ASP A 96 -17.93 0.21 9.90
CA ASP A 96 -19.05 0.00 10.82
C ASP A 96 -18.83 0.58 12.22
N ALA A 97 -17.63 0.41 12.79
CA ALA A 97 -17.31 0.97 14.10
C ALA A 97 -17.28 2.53 14.11
N ILE A 98 -16.88 3.15 12.99
CA ILE A 98 -16.92 4.61 12.82
C ILE A 98 -18.38 5.05 12.59
N ALA A 99 -19.15 4.30 11.81
CA ALA A 99 -20.55 4.56 11.54
C ALA A 99 -21.39 4.45 12.82
N ASP A 100 -21.20 3.41 13.63
CA ASP A 100 -21.86 3.25 14.92
C ASP A 100 -21.59 4.45 15.84
N ARG A 101 -20.35 4.93 15.90
CA ARG A 101 -20.01 6.12 16.68
C ARG A 101 -20.64 7.41 16.14
N VAL A 102 -20.69 7.59 14.82
CA VAL A 102 -21.35 8.75 14.18
C VAL A 102 -22.86 8.71 14.38
N LEU A 103 -23.45 7.50 14.39
CA LEU A 103 -24.89 7.27 14.51
C LEU A 103 -25.36 7.08 15.96
N GLY A 104 -24.46 7.17 16.95
CA GLY A 104 -24.79 7.01 18.37
C GLY A 104 -25.18 5.59 18.78
N ARG A 105 -24.73 4.57 18.05
CA ARG A 105 -24.93 3.15 18.36
C ARG A 105 -23.74 2.63 19.16
N GLU A 106 -23.98 1.75 20.14
CA GLU A 106 -22.89 1.08 20.85
C GLU A 106 -22.15 0.15 19.86
N SER A 107 -20.85 0.38 19.70
CA SER A 107 -20.02 -0.44 18.81
C SER A 107 -19.93 -1.86 19.34
N ALA A 108 -20.47 -2.83 18.60
CA ALA A 108 -20.52 -4.23 19.00
C ALA A 108 -19.12 -4.91 19.11
N HIS A 109 -18.05 -4.26 18.65
CA HIS A 109 -16.74 -4.89 18.40
C HIS A 109 -15.59 -4.40 19.29
N GLY A 110 -15.85 -3.58 20.32
CA GLY A 110 -14.85 -3.26 21.37
C GLY A 110 -13.57 -2.53 20.93
N LEU A 111 -13.44 -2.15 19.66
CA LEU A 111 -12.29 -1.40 19.14
C LEU A 111 -12.24 0.00 19.74
N ASP A 112 -11.15 0.33 20.43
CA ASP A 112 -10.91 1.68 20.91
C ASP A 112 -10.55 2.61 19.74
N LEU A 113 -11.55 3.34 19.24
CA LEU A 113 -11.37 4.29 18.14
C LEU A 113 -10.84 5.68 18.57
N ARG A 114 -10.56 5.90 19.87
CA ARG A 114 -10.02 7.19 20.36
C ARG A 114 -8.71 7.62 19.67
N PRO A 115 -7.77 6.72 19.30
CA PRO A 115 -6.55 7.11 18.60
C PRO A 115 -6.79 7.65 17.17
N PHE A 116 -7.84 7.16 16.50
CA PHE A 116 -8.13 7.48 15.10
C PHE A 116 -9.00 8.73 14.91
N ALA A 117 -9.58 9.26 15.98
CA ALA A 117 -10.53 10.39 15.93
C ALA A 117 -9.85 11.78 15.85
N ARG A 118 -8.52 11.88 15.91
CA ARG A 118 -7.82 13.17 16.07
C ARG A 118 -7.33 13.84 14.79
N GLU A 119 -7.40 13.21 13.62
CA GLU A 119 -7.07 13.89 12.35
C GLU A 119 -8.32 14.41 11.62
N ARG A 120 -8.74 15.60 12.08
CA ARG A 120 -9.43 16.68 11.33
C ARG A 120 -10.45 16.27 10.25
N LEU A 121 -11.73 16.31 10.63
CA LEU A 121 -12.86 16.78 9.80
C LEU A 121 -12.77 18.29 9.47
N ALA A 122 -11.57 18.84 9.27
CA ALA A 122 -11.36 20.26 9.00
C ALA A 122 -10.81 20.48 7.59
N THR A 123 -11.65 20.14 6.60
CA THR A 123 -11.57 20.64 5.22
C THR A 123 -12.98 20.76 4.64
N SER A 124 -13.76 21.70 5.17
CA SER A 124 -14.95 22.24 4.51
C SER A 124 -15.29 23.60 5.13
N GLN A 125 -14.44 24.59 4.84
CA GLN A 125 -14.83 26.00 4.75
C GLN A 125 -13.92 26.66 3.69
N HIS A 126 -14.49 27.58 2.91
CA HIS A 126 -14.04 28.13 1.60
C HIS A 126 -14.65 27.27 0.48
N LEU A 127 -15.83 27.60 -0.10
CA LEU A 127 -16.24 28.88 -0.73
C LEU A 127 -15.12 29.49 -1.58
#